data_AF-A0A0M4LDQ8-F1
#
_entry.id   AF-A0A0M4LDQ8-F1
#
_cell.length_a   1.000
_cell.length_b   1.000
_cell.length_c   1.000
_cell.angle_alpha   90.00
_cell.angle_beta   90.00
_cell.angle_gamma   90.00
#
_symmetry.space_group_name_H-M   'P 1'
#
loop_
_entity.id
_entity.type
_entity.pdbx_description
1 polymer ?
#
loop_
_entity_poly.entity_id
_entity_poly.type
_entity_poly.pdbx_seq_one_letter_code
_entity_poly.pdbx_strand_id
1 'polypeptide(L)'
;MTTPGFQQPQPAQREADLREPMPWMSRGRTGGSLALPGVKRPLGALIYGLVLLALGVAALLTAADVGAAVTGWLLFAVAAGLGVWLIVIAAIRLPWYRKYIQVHGHPPF
;
A
#
# COMPACT_ATOMS: atom_id res chain seq x y z
N MET A 1 19.61 4.87 42.15
CA MET A 1 18.72 5.57 41.20
C MET A 1 19.41 5.52 39.84
N THR A 2 19.01 4.58 38.99
CA THR A 2 19.56 4.43 37.63
C THR A 2 18.70 5.24 36.68
N THR A 3 19.25 6.33 36.17
CA THR A 3 18.64 7.12 35.09
C THR A 3 18.51 6.21 33.86
N PRO A 4 17.31 5.98 33.30
CA PRO A 4 17.18 5.24 32.06
C PRO A 4 17.83 6.09 30.97
N GLY A 5 19.05 5.73 30.61
CA GLY A 5 19.81 6.38 29.55
C GLY A 5 19.02 6.31 28.26
N PHE A 6 18.81 7.46 27.64
CA PHE A 6 18.33 7.57 26.27
C PHE A 6 19.34 6.86 25.37
N GLN A 7 19.15 5.56 25.14
CA GLN A 7 19.89 4.83 24.12
C GLN A 7 19.52 5.44 22.78
N GLN A 8 20.40 6.31 22.27
CA GLN A 8 20.30 6.74 20.89
C GLN A 8 20.37 5.47 20.04
N PRO A 9 19.37 5.21 19.16
CA PRO A 9 19.40 4.02 18.33
C PRO A 9 20.70 3.99 17.54
N GLN A 10 21.39 2.85 17.59
CA GLN A 10 22.68 2.65 16.94
C GLN A 10 22.54 3.01 15.44
N PRO A 11 23.51 3.68 14.80
CA PRO A 11 23.37 4.15 13.42
C PRO A 11 22.96 3.04 12.43
N ALA A 12 23.46 1.82 12.62
CA ALA A 12 23.06 0.64 11.84
C ALA A 12 21.57 0.26 12.00
N GLN A 13 20.97 0.46 13.19
CA GLN A 13 19.53 0.26 13.41
C GLN A 13 18.69 1.35 12.75
N ARG A 14 19.16 2.61 12.73
CA ARG A 14 18.49 3.69 11.98
C ARG A 14 18.49 3.42 10.48
N GLU A 15 19.60 2.96 9.93
CA GLU A 15 19.68 2.56 8.51
C GLU A 15 18.79 1.36 8.19
N ALA A 16 18.73 0.36 9.08
CA ALA A 16 17.84 -0.78 8.91
C ALA A 16 16.36 -0.38 8.97
N ASP A 17 15.99 0.55 9.86
CA ASP A 17 14.63 1.11 10.00
C ASP A 17 14.20 1.95 8.79
N LEU A 18 15.16 2.55 8.08
CA LEU A 18 14.95 3.33 6.87
C LEU A 18 14.96 2.47 5.61
N ARG A 19 15.28 1.18 5.72
CA ARG A 19 15.24 0.27 4.58
C ARG A 19 13.80 0.08 4.13
N GLU A 20 13.54 0.40 2.86
CA GLU A 20 12.20 0.28 2.31
C GLU A 20 11.71 -1.18 2.39
N PRO A 21 10.52 -1.46 2.95
CA PRO A 21 10.03 -2.82 3.11
C PRO A 21 9.70 -3.50 1.77
N MET A 22 9.46 -2.73 0.71
CA MET A 22 9.08 -3.22 -0.61
C MET A 22 9.84 -2.49 -1.72
N PRO A 23 11.17 -2.71 -1.84
CA PRO A 23 12.03 -1.95 -2.77
C PRO A 23 11.77 -2.26 -4.25
N TRP A 24 11.08 -3.36 -4.54
CA TRP A 24 10.64 -3.71 -5.89
C TRP A 24 9.49 -2.81 -6.39
N MET A 25 8.81 -2.10 -5.49
CA MET A 25 7.74 -1.15 -5.82
C MET A 25 8.25 0.25 -6.14
N SER A 26 9.41 0.63 -5.59
CA SER A 26 10.06 1.93 -5.81
C SER A 26 11.12 1.89 -6.91
N ARG A 27 11.84 0.77 -7.08
CA ARG A 27 12.76 0.58 -8.22
C ARG A 27 11.95 0.66 -9.50
N GLY A 28 12.24 1.67 -10.32
CA GLY A 28 11.59 1.98 -11.60
C GLY A 28 11.71 0.91 -12.70
N ARG A 29 11.82 -0.38 -12.35
CA ARG A 29 11.77 -1.50 -13.28
C ARG A 29 10.39 -1.72 -13.89
N THR A 30 9.34 -1.10 -13.34
CA THR A 30 8.05 -0.94 -14.01
C THR A 30 8.06 0.32 -14.88
N GLY A 31 8.90 0.35 -15.91
CA GLY A 31 8.90 1.35 -16.99
C GLY A 31 7.77 1.16 -18.01
N GLY A 32 6.65 0.55 -17.59
CA GLY A 32 5.47 0.34 -18.43
C GLY A 32 4.36 1.33 -18.05
N SER A 33 3.43 1.58 -18.96
CA SER A 33 2.27 2.49 -18.81
C SER A 33 1.38 2.26 -17.57
N LEU A 34 1.65 1.22 -16.79
CA LEU A 34 1.06 0.88 -15.48
C LEU A 34 1.79 1.51 -14.27
N ALA A 35 2.62 2.53 -14.46
CA ALA A 35 3.13 3.36 -13.38
C ALA A 35 1.99 4.21 -12.78
N LEU A 36 1.02 3.56 -12.12
CA LEU A 36 -0.07 4.22 -11.43
C LEU A 36 0.55 5.16 -10.38
N PRO A 37 0.47 6.49 -10.57
CA PRO A 37 1.19 7.43 -9.71
C PRO A 37 0.75 7.33 -8.25
N GLY A 38 -0.49 6.89 -8.01
CA GLY A 38 -1.00 6.67 -6.65
C GLY A 38 -0.45 5.42 -5.96
N VAL A 39 0.06 4.39 -6.64
CA VAL A 39 0.62 3.20 -5.96
C VAL A 39 1.99 3.47 -5.34
N LYS A 40 2.70 4.50 -5.85
CA LYS A 40 3.98 4.94 -5.28
C LYS A 40 3.80 5.48 -3.87
N ARG A 41 2.71 6.21 -3.60
CA ARG A 41 2.39 6.77 -2.28
C ARG A 41 1.50 5.78 -1.51
N PRO A 42 1.78 5.50 -0.22
CA PRO A 42 0.94 4.58 0.56
C PRO A 42 -0.53 5.04 0.61
N LEU A 43 -0.77 6.36 0.66
CA LEU A 43 -2.14 6.91 0.64
C LEU A 43 -2.87 6.64 -0.68
N GLY A 44 -2.18 6.71 -1.83
CA GLY A 44 -2.81 6.43 -3.11
C GLY A 44 -3.08 4.94 -3.30
N ALA A 45 -2.20 4.05 -2.81
CA ALA A 45 -2.47 2.61 -2.77
C ALA A 45 -3.70 2.30 -1.91
N LEU A 46 -3.86 2.96 -0.76
CA LEU A 46 -5.05 2.83 0.09
C LEU A 46 -6.33 3.29 -0.64
N ILE A 47 -6.30 4.46 -1.29
CA ILE A 47 -7.45 4.98 -2.05
C ILE A 47 -7.81 4.02 -3.20
N TYR A 48 -6.83 3.57 -3.98
CA TYR A 48 -7.08 2.59 -5.04
C TYR A 48 -7.67 1.29 -4.50
N GLY A 49 -7.16 0.80 -3.36
CA GLY A 49 -7.68 -0.40 -2.73
C GLY A 49 -9.15 -0.27 -2.30
N LEU A 50 -9.52 0.89 -1.74
CA LEU A 50 -10.91 1.20 -1.38
C LEU A 50 -11.81 1.33 -2.61
N VAL A 51 -11.34 1.99 -3.67
CA VAL A 51 -12.09 2.12 -4.93
C VAL A 51 -12.31 0.75 -5.57
N LEU A 52 -11.29 -0.12 -5.58
CA LEU A 52 -11.39 -1.49 -6.07
C LEU A 52 -12.41 -2.31 -5.27
N LEU A 53 -12.42 -2.19 -3.95
CA LEU A 53 -13.43 -2.83 -3.11
C LEU A 53 -14.84 -2.32 -3.43
N ALA A 54 -15.01 -1.00 -3.54
CA ALA A 54 -16.30 -0.41 -3.88
C ALA A 54 -16.80 -0.88 -5.26
N LEU A 55 -15.92 -0.93 -6.25
CA LEU A 55 -16.23 -1.43 -7.59
C LEU A 55 -16.56 -2.93 -7.58
N GLY A 56 -15.84 -3.73 -6.79
CA GLY A 56 -16.14 -5.14 -6.60
C GLY A 56 -17.54 -5.35 -6.03
N VAL A 57 -17.88 -4.62 -4.96
CA VAL A 57 -19.22 -4.69 -4.35
C VAL A 57 -20.29 -4.25 -5.34
N ALA A 58 -20.08 -3.15 -6.05
CA ALA A 58 -21.01 -2.69 -7.08
C ALA A 58 -21.21 -3.74 -8.19
N ALA A 59 -20.14 -4.36 -8.67
CA ALA A 59 -20.21 -5.43 -9.68
C ALA A 59 -20.95 -6.68 -9.17
N LEU A 60 -20.81 -7.01 -7.88
CA LEU A 60 -21.54 -8.13 -7.29
C LEU A 60 -23.03 -7.83 -7.19
N LEU A 61 -23.40 -6.62 -6.76
CA LEU A 61 -24.79 -6.19 -6.64
C LEU A 61 -25.46 -6.14 -8.02
N THR A 62 -24.80 -5.56 -9.03
CA THR A 62 -25.35 -5.52 -10.39
C THR A 62 -25.49 -6.91 -10.99
N ALA A 63 -24.50 -7.78 -10.79
CA ALA A 63 -24.56 -9.16 -11.28
C ALA A 63 -25.65 -9.99 -10.60
N ALA A 64 -25.95 -9.72 -9.33
CA ALA A 64 -27.08 -10.34 -8.63
C ALA A 64 -28.41 -9.92 -9.26
N ASP A 65 -28.57 -8.64 -9.60
CA ASP A 65 -29.79 -8.12 -10.23
C ASP A 65 -30.04 -8.70 -11.63
N VAL A 66 -28.99 -8.94 -12.43
CA VAL A 66 -29.14 -9.53 -13.78
C VAL A 66 -29.02 -11.06 -13.82
N GLY A 67 -29.00 -11.74 -12.67
CA GLY A 67 -28.91 -13.20 -12.59
C GLY A 67 -27.55 -13.79 -13.02
N ALA A 68 -26.51 -12.97 -13.12
CA ALA A 68 -25.15 -13.34 -13.52
C ALA A 68 -24.26 -13.63 -12.30
N ALA A 69 -24.77 -14.35 -11.30
CA ALA A 69 -24.15 -14.50 -9.98
C ALA A 69 -22.70 -15.03 -10.05
N VAL A 70 -22.40 -16.00 -10.92
CA VAL A 70 -21.04 -16.56 -11.08
C VAL A 70 -20.06 -15.49 -11.57
N THR A 71 -20.44 -14.71 -12.57
CA THR A 71 -19.60 -13.61 -13.10
C THR A 71 -19.41 -12.52 -12.06
N GLY A 72 -20.46 -12.18 -11.31
CA GLY A 72 -20.39 -11.24 -10.19
C GLY A 72 -19.39 -11.66 -9.12
N TRP A 73 -19.45 -12.93 -8.70
CA TRP A 73 -18.50 -13.49 -7.74
C TRP A 73 -17.06 -13.47 -8.24
N LEU A 74 -16.82 -13.79 -9.51
CA LEU A 74 -15.48 -13.74 -10.11
C LEU A 74 -14.93 -12.31 -10.14
N LEU A 75 -15.73 -11.34 -10.59
CA LEU A 75 -15.33 -9.93 -10.61
C LEU A 75 -15.09 -9.39 -9.21
N PHE A 76 -15.97 -9.72 -8.27
CA PHE A 76 -15.81 -9.36 -6.86
C PHE A 76 -14.53 -9.96 -6.27
N ALA A 77 -14.26 -11.24 -6.47
CA ALA A 77 -13.07 -11.91 -5.93
C ALA A 77 -11.78 -11.27 -6.46
N VAL A 78 -11.71 -10.95 -7.75
CA VAL A 78 -10.55 -10.28 -8.35
C VAL A 78 -10.41 -8.85 -7.81
N ALA A 79 -11.48 -8.07 -7.81
CA ALA A 79 -11.45 -6.68 -7.35
C ALA A 79 -11.16 -6.58 -5.85
N ALA A 80 -11.79 -7.41 -5.02
CA ALA A 80 -11.55 -7.45 -3.58
C ALA A 80 -10.15 -7.98 -3.26
N GLY A 81 -9.67 -9.00 -3.96
CA GLY A 81 -8.30 -9.51 -3.79
C GLY A 81 -7.25 -8.43 -4.09
N LEU A 82 -7.38 -7.73 -5.22
CA LEU A 82 -6.52 -6.60 -5.57
C LEU A 82 -6.67 -5.43 -4.59
N GLY A 83 -7.90 -5.13 -4.16
CA GLY A 83 -8.19 -4.04 -3.23
C GLY A 83 -7.55 -4.26 -1.86
N VAL A 84 -7.75 -5.45 -1.28
CA VAL A 84 -7.13 -5.85 -0.01
C VAL A 84 -5.61 -5.86 -0.12
N TRP A 85 -5.07 -6.41 -1.22
CA TRP A 85 -3.63 -6.43 -1.45
C TRP A 85 -3.02 -5.01 -1.43
N LEU A 86 -3.65 -4.05 -2.10
CA LEU A 86 -3.21 -2.65 -2.09
C LEU A 86 -3.30 -2.00 -0.70
N ILE A 87 -4.35 -2.31 0.08
CA ILE A 87 -4.51 -1.81 1.45
C ILE A 87 -3.42 -2.37 2.37
N VAL A 88 -3.10 -3.66 2.26
CA VAL A 88 -2.04 -4.31 3.05
C VAL A 88 -0.68 -3.68 2.74
N ILE A 89 -0.37 -3.48 1.47
CA ILE A 89 0.85 -2.78 1.04
C ILE A 89 0.90 -1.36 1.60
N ALA A 90 -0.21 -0.62 1.51
CA ALA A 90 -0.30 0.72 2.06
C ALA A 90 -0.03 0.74 3.57
N ALA A 91 -0.63 -0.19 4.32
CA ALA A 91 -0.47 -0.31 5.76
C ALA A 91 0.99 -0.60 6.16
N ILE A 92 1.67 -1.48 5.44
CA ILE A 92 3.08 -1.81 5.68
C ILE A 92 4.01 -0.63 5.32
N ARG A 93 3.74 0.08 4.23
CA ARG A 93 4.59 1.20 3.76
C ARG A 93 4.33 2.51 4.50
N LEU A 94 3.17 2.71 5.12
CA LEU A 94 2.82 3.95 5.81
C LEU A 94 3.77 4.32 6.97
N PRO A 95 4.14 3.43 7.92
CA PRO A 95 5.06 3.78 8.99
C PRO A 95 6.46 4.11 8.47
N TRP A 96 6.96 3.36 7.48
CA TRP A 96 8.23 3.65 6.83
C TRP A 96 8.21 5.01 6.10
N TYR A 97 7.16 5.29 5.33
CA TYR A 97 7.01 6.56 4.61
C TYR A 97 6.99 7.77 5.56
N ARG A 98 6.31 7.64 6.71
CA ARG A 98 6.30 8.67 7.77
C ARG A 98 7.70 8.87 8.36
N LYS A 99 8.41 7.79 8.71
CA LYS A 99 9.79 7.85 9.21
C LYS A 99 10.75 8.46 8.17
N TYR A 100 10.61 8.10 6.90
CA TYR A 100 11.46 8.62 5.82
C TYR A 100 11.36 10.14 5.69
N ILE A 101 10.13 10.68 5.66
CA ILE A 101 9.90 12.13 5.56
C ILE A 101 10.44 12.86 6.80
N GLN A 102 10.29 12.29 7.99
CA GLN A 102 10.84 12.88 9.22
C GLN A 102 12.37 13.01 9.18
N VAL A 103 13.07 12.06 8.54
CA VAL A 103 14.53 12.05 8.48
C VAL A 103 15.06 12.88 7.30
N HIS A 104 14.43 12.82 6.13
CA HIS A 104 14.95 13.42 4.90
C HIS A 104 14.27 14.75 4.52
N GLY A 105 13.13 15.08 5.12
CA GLY A 105 12.38 16.31 4.82
C GLY A 105 11.66 16.32 3.46
N HIS A 106 11.79 15.26 2.66
CA HIS A 106 11.13 15.13 1.35
C HIS A 106 10.58 13.71 1.14
N PRO A 107 9.60 13.51 0.25
CA PRO A 107 9.12 12.17 -0.10
C PRO A 107 10.22 11.37 -0.83
N PRO A 108 10.22 10.03 -0.69
CA PRO A 108 11.22 9.14 -1.32
C PRO A 108 11.08 8.99 -2.85
N PHE A 109 10.02 9.55 -3.47
CA PHE A 109 9.76 9.51 -4.91
C PHE A 109 9.32 10.88 -5.41
#